data_AF-A0A9E3AL72-F1
#
_entry.id   AF-A0A9E3AL72-F1
#
_cell.length_a   1.000
_cell.length_b   1.000
_cell.length_c   1.000
_cell.angle_alpha   90.00
_cell.angle_beta   90.00
_cell.angle_gamma   90.00
#
_symmetry.space_group_name_H-M   'P 1'
#
loop_
_entity.id
_entity.type
_entity.pdbx_description
1 polymer ?
#
loop_
_entity_poly.entity_id
_entity_poly.type
_entity_poly.pdbx_seq_one_letter_code
_entity_poly.pdbx_strand_id
1 'polypeptide(L)'
;MLLDADAALNDQAERLQALLSVTYGDARAVSALSHVVSAAKRWCERDAGRAGLHLALARLEPPNGEAIRRLEAADWLLRAGMRPRAILQARRLDRATLEGLLRKYSEGEPRVPAGNGLGSGEWTTGDGFLGDLAPELVGNLARFAARFASPAALLGGLFIPATNRVKVSGSVPSLHNLSYVWNRDETHLLLSYNGDDGKRHSLIAQLDGDVFRDPSGKAVARVLPDQQLVIQVAAISAELMQDKEPKLCPTPTPDKPGAKDKDRDYEDYVMRFVNPDNPTPRGFGVQLLNPLQGGKPVNFDDCQRKTGVMVDAKGTTYTKLLAVKHENFEVERKLEAQAKRQVSAGQGRPIIWFFAEKKAAEKAEILLKEYPIRVEFLYWREGMK
;
A
#
# COMPACT_ATOMS: atom_id res chain seq x y z
N MET A 1 39.83 -8.22 20.05
CA MET A 1 38.63 -7.43 20.46
C MET A 1 38.61 -6.01 19.89
N LEU A 2 39.59 -5.12 20.11
CA LEU A 2 39.62 -3.83 19.40
C LEU A 2 40.07 -3.95 17.93
N LEU A 3 40.95 -4.91 17.61
CA LEU A 3 41.39 -5.19 16.23
C LEU A 3 40.30 -5.79 15.32
N ASP A 4 39.23 -6.35 15.89
CA ASP A 4 38.14 -6.99 15.12
C ASP A 4 37.08 -5.99 14.65
N ALA A 5 36.92 -4.87 15.37
CA ALA A 5 35.94 -3.83 15.02
C ALA A 5 36.36 -3.02 13.79
N ASP A 6 37.65 -2.71 13.65
CA ASP A 6 38.18 -2.03 12.46
C ASP A 6 38.14 -2.92 11.20
N ALA A 7 38.26 -4.24 11.37
CA ALA A 7 38.12 -5.20 10.27
C ALA A 7 36.67 -5.28 9.77
N ALA A 8 35.69 -5.26 10.68
CA ALA A 8 34.26 -5.24 10.34
C ALA A 8 33.85 -3.93 9.62
N LEU A 9 34.40 -2.79 10.06
CA LEU A 9 34.19 -1.48 9.42
C LEU A 9 34.66 -1.46 7.98
N ASN A 10 35.82 -2.03 7.74
CA ASN A 10 36.39 -2.11 6.41
C ASN A 10 35.57 -3.02 5.48
N ASP A 11 35.04 -4.13 5.98
CA ASP A 11 34.23 -5.06 5.17
C ASP A 11 32.89 -4.42 4.75
N GLN A 12 32.23 -3.67 5.65
CA GLN A 12 30.99 -2.95 5.34
C GLN A 12 31.21 -1.79 4.37
N ALA A 13 32.31 -1.05 4.52
CA ALA A 13 32.69 -0.01 3.58
C ALA A 13 32.98 -0.57 2.18
N GLU A 14 33.70 -1.70 2.10
CA GLU A 14 33.95 -2.40 0.83
C GLU A 14 32.64 -2.92 0.21
N ARG A 15 31.72 -3.46 1.02
CA ARG A 15 30.39 -3.90 0.56
C ARG A 15 29.58 -2.75 -0.03
N LEU A 16 29.46 -1.65 0.70
CA LEU A 16 28.71 -0.47 0.24
C LEU A 16 29.33 0.10 -1.03
N GLN A 17 30.66 0.14 -1.11
CA GLN A 17 31.38 0.58 -2.29
C GLN A 17 31.15 -0.33 -3.50
N ALA A 18 31.15 -1.65 -3.32
CA ALA A 18 30.84 -2.60 -4.39
C ALA A 18 29.43 -2.38 -4.94
N LEU A 19 28.43 -2.24 -4.06
CA LEU A 19 27.04 -1.98 -4.45
C LEU A 19 26.89 -0.65 -5.20
N LEU A 20 27.49 0.43 -4.69
CA LEU A 20 27.44 1.74 -5.34
C LEU A 20 28.16 1.74 -6.71
N SER A 21 29.30 1.05 -6.81
CA SER A 21 30.08 0.97 -8.06
C SER A 21 29.34 0.18 -9.15
N VAL A 22 28.64 -0.88 -8.76
CA VAL A 22 27.80 -1.66 -9.68
C VAL A 22 26.57 -0.87 -10.14
N THR A 23 25.97 -0.08 -9.24
CA THR A 23 24.76 0.69 -9.51
C THR A 23 25.03 1.93 -10.37
N TYR A 24 26.04 2.73 -10.00
CA TYR A 24 26.27 4.07 -10.56
C TYR A 24 27.54 4.20 -11.41
N GLY A 25 28.32 3.12 -11.51
CA GLY A 25 29.60 3.11 -12.19
C GLY A 25 30.75 3.70 -11.34
N ASP A 26 31.96 3.50 -11.86
CA ASP A 26 33.17 3.46 -11.05
C ASP A 26 33.62 4.85 -10.52
N ALA A 27 33.46 5.92 -11.30
CA ALA A 27 33.90 7.26 -10.91
C ALA A 27 32.95 7.97 -9.93
N ARG A 28 31.63 7.73 -10.02
CA ARG A 28 30.62 8.40 -9.18
C ARG A 28 30.49 7.75 -7.81
N ALA A 29 30.70 6.43 -7.73
CA ALA A 29 30.57 5.67 -6.49
C ALA A 29 31.59 6.09 -5.42
N VAL A 30 32.83 6.39 -5.82
CA VAL A 30 33.90 6.72 -4.86
C VAL A 30 33.68 8.09 -4.21
N SER A 31 33.28 9.09 -4.99
CA SER A 31 32.96 10.43 -4.43
C SER A 31 31.66 10.44 -3.61
N ALA A 32 30.69 9.59 -3.97
CA ALA A 32 29.42 9.51 -3.25
C ALA A 32 29.54 8.75 -1.92
N LEU A 33 30.49 7.81 -1.80
CA LEU A 33 30.61 6.94 -0.62
C LEU A 33 30.76 7.72 0.69
N SER A 34 31.66 8.71 0.73
CA SER A 34 31.89 9.52 1.94
C SER A 34 30.63 10.30 2.34
N HIS A 35 29.86 10.77 1.36
CA HIS A 35 28.60 11.46 1.59
C HIS A 35 27.48 10.51 2.02
N VAL A 36 27.36 9.32 1.44
CA VAL A 36 26.39 8.30 1.87
C VAL A 36 26.68 7.84 3.31
N VAL A 37 27.95 7.61 3.63
CA VAL A 37 28.39 7.25 5.00
C VAL A 37 28.12 8.41 5.96
N SER A 38 28.46 9.65 5.58
CA SER A 38 28.17 10.83 6.41
C SER A 38 26.67 11.05 6.58
N ALA A 39 25.87 10.81 5.55
CA ALA A 39 24.41 10.89 5.64
C ALA A 39 23.88 9.87 6.64
N ALA A 40 24.33 8.61 6.57
CA ALA A 40 23.97 7.58 7.54
C ALA A 40 24.39 7.97 8.97
N LYS A 41 25.61 8.51 9.13
CA LYS A 41 26.11 8.98 10.42
C LYS A 41 25.29 10.15 10.99
N ARG A 42 25.04 11.21 10.21
CA ARG A 42 24.21 12.35 10.61
C ARG A 42 22.78 11.92 10.91
N TRP A 43 22.27 10.94 10.17
CA TRP A 43 20.99 10.32 10.47
C TRP A 43 20.99 9.62 11.83
N CYS A 44 22.03 8.85 12.14
CA CYS A 44 22.24 8.25 13.47
C CYS A 44 22.35 9.30 14.59
N GLU A 45 22.90 10.48 14.28
CA GLU A 45 22.99 11.64 15.18
C GLU A 45 21.68 12.46 15.28
N ARG A 46 20.59 12.04 14.63
CA ARG A 46 19.30 12.76 14.51
C ARG A 46 19.36 14.07 13.73
N ASP A 47 20.40 14.32 12.98
CA ASP A 47 20.54 15.50 12.15
C ASP A 47 19.98 15.20 10.74
N ALA A 48 18.66 15.07 10.64
CA ALA A 48 17.97 14.74 9.38
C ALA A 48 18.22 15.78 8.28
N GLY A 49 18.38 17.06 8.67
CA GLY A 49 18.73 18.13 7.76
C GLY A 49 20.11 17.92 7.13
N ARG A 50 21.14 17.64 7.94
CA ARG A 50 22.47 17.35 7.40
C ARG A 50 22.56 15.99 6.71
N ALA A 51 21.77 15.01 7.13
CA ALA A 51 21.67 13.75 6.42
C ALA A 51 21.13 13.95 4.99
N GLY A 52 20.03 14.69 4.85
CA GLY A 52 19.47 15.07 3.55
C GLY A 52 20.45 15.89 2.71
N LEU A 53 21.19 16.82 3.35
CA LEU A 53 22.24 17.59 2.69
C LEU A 53 23.35 16.69 2.14
N HIS A 54 23.84 15.72 2.93
CA HIS A 54 24.85 14.78 2.47
C HIS A 54 24.35 13.89 1.33
N LEU A 55 23.09 13.41 1.37
CA LEU A 55 22.51 12.68 0.24
C LEU A 55 22.41 13.53 -1.03
N ALA A 56 22.04 14.81 -0.90
CA ALA A 56 22.03 15.74 -2.02
C ALA A 56 23.45 15.99 -2.58
N LEU A 57 24.45 16.11 -1.69
CA LEU A 57 25.86 16.28 -2.07
C LEU A 57 26.46 15.03 -2.73
N ALA A 58 25.92 13.84 -2.44
CA ALA A 58 26.31 12.61 -3.12
C ALA A 58 25.96 12.65 -4.62
N ARG A 59 25.00 13.50 -5.05
CA ARG A 59 24.58 13.70 -6.44
C ARG A 59 24.29 12.40 -7.19
N LEU A 60 23.75 11.42 -6.49
CA LEU A 60 23.30 10.16 -7.08
C LEU A 60 21.91 10.39 -7.68
N GLU A 61 21.81 10.22 -8.99
CA GLU A 61 20.52 10.15 -9.66
C GLU A 61 19.77 8.89 -9.21
N PRO A 62 18.42 8.89 -9.19
CA PRO A 62 17.67 7.67 -8.96
C PRO A 62 18.10 6.56 -9.94
N PRO A 63 18.35 5.33 -9.47
CA PRO A 63 18.80 4.26 -10.35
C PRO A 63 17.69 3.89 -11.34
N ASN A 64 18.04 3.77 -12.63
CA ASN A 64 17.11 3.26 -13.63
C ASN A 64 16.92 1.73 -13.47
N GLY A 65 15.98 1.14 -14.20
CA GLY A 65 15.67 -0.29 -14.06
C GLY A 65 16.86 -1.23 -14.32
N GLU A 66 17.83 -0.82 -15.15
CA GLU A 66 19.05 -1.59 -15.38
C GLU A 66 20.03 -1.49 -14.20
N ALA A 67 20.21 -0.29 -13.63
CA ALA A 67 21.01 -0.09 -12.43
C ALA A 67 20.45 -0.88 -11.23
N ILE A 68 19.12 -0.94 -11.09
CA ILE A 68 18.44 -1.75 -10.07
C ILE A 68 18.76 -3.24 -10.26
N ARG A 69 18.62 -3.78 -11.47
CA ARG A 69 18.95 -5.20 -11.75
C ARG A 69 20.41 -5.54 -11.42
N ARG A 70 21.34 -4.63 -11.71
CA ARG A 70 22.77 -4.83 -11.37
C ARG A 70 23.00 -4.79 -9.86
N LEU A 71 22.33 -3.89 -9.15
CA LEU A 71 22.38 -3.82 -7.69
C LEU A 71 21.87 -5.12 -7.05
N GLU A 72 20.73 -5.63 -7.54
CA GLU A 72 20.15 -6.90 -7.07
C GLU A 72 21.09 -8.08 -7.34
N ALA A 73 21.69 -8.16 -8.53
CA ALA A 73 22.64 -9.21 -8.87
C ALA A 73 23.91 -9.14 -7.98
N ALA A 74 24.42 -7.94 -7.71
CA ALA A 74 25.56 -7.76 -6.82
C ALA A 74 25.23 -8.14 -5.37
N ASP A 75 24.07 -7.74 -4.84
CA ASP A 75 23.64 -8.14 -3.50
C ASP A 75 23.45 -9.66 -3.41
N TRP A 76 22.91 -10.29 -4.45
CA TRP A 76 22.80 -11.75 -4.52
C TRP A 76 24.18 -12.44 -4.47
N LEU A 77 25.15 -11.97 -5.24
CA LEU A 77 26.52 -12.52 -5.22
C LEU A 77 27.18 -12.37 -3.85
N LEU A 78 27.02 -11.21 -3.21
CA LEU A 78 27.54 -10.96 -1.86
C LEU A 78 26.91 -11.94 -0.85
N ARG A 79 25.60 -12.16 -0.90
CA ARG A 79 24.90 -13.13 -0.05
C ARG A 79 25.32 -14.58 -0.32
N ALA A 80 25.72 -14.89 -1.55
CA ALA A 80 26.29 -16.19 -1.91
C ALA A 80 27.75 -16.37 -1.44
N GLY A 81 28.31 -15.40 -0.70
CA GLY A 81 29.66 -15.45 -0.15
C GLY A 81 30.75 -14.87 -1.07
N MET A 82 30.37 -14.23 -2.18
CA MET A 82 31.33 -13.49 -2.98
C MET A 82 31.87 -12.31 -2.17
N ARG A 83 33.20 -12.18 -2.10
CA ARG A 83 33.82 -11.05 -1.40
C ARG A 83 33.55 -9.75 -2.18
N PRO A 84 33.22 -8.62 -1.52
CA PRO A 84 33.05 -7.32 -2.19
C PRO A 84 34.21 -6.96 -3.13
N ARG A 85 35.44 -7.27 -2.70
CA ARG A 85 36.65 -7.08 -3.49
C ARG A 85 36.67 -7.81 -4.83
N ALA A 86 36.06 -8.99 -4.93
CA ALA A 86 35.95 -9.71 -6.19
C ALA A 86 35.03 -8.97 -7.19
N ILE A 87 33.96 -8.37 -6.69
CA ILE A 87 33.04 -7.55 -7.50
C ILE A 87 33.76 -6.28 -7.98
N LEU A 88 34.49 -5.60 -7.09
CA LEU A 88 35.29 -4.41 -7.43
C LEU A 88 36.37 -4.72 -8.47
N GLN A 89 37.07 -5.85 -8.32
CA GLN A 89 38.06 -6.32 -9.30
C GLN A 89 37.43 -6.61 -10.67
N ALA A 90 36.26 -7.26 -10.70
CA ALA A 90 35.53 -7.49 -11.94
C ALA A 90 35.13 -6.18 -12.64
N ARG A 91 34.97 -5.10 -11.87
CA ARG A 91 34.73 -3.72 -12.34
C ARG A 91 36.01 -2.94 -12.67
N ARG A 92 37.20 -3.55 -12.56
CA ARG A 92 38.52 -2.89 -12.72
C ARG A 92 38.74 -1.73 -11.74
N LEU A 93 38.09 -1.78 -10.58
CA LEU A 93 38.35 -0.90 -9.44
C LEU A 93 39.35 -1.58 -8.51
N ASP A 94 40.63 -1.44 -8.80
CA ASP A 94 41.66 -1.94 -7.89
C ASP A 94 41.89 -1.01 -6.69
N ARG A 95 42.53 -1.55 -5.65
CA ARG A 95 42.81 -0.83 -4.41
C ARG A 95 43.65 0.43 -4.63
N ALA A 96 44.56 0.42 -5.61
CA ALA A 96 45.40 1.58 -5.91
C ALA A 96 44.58 2.73 -6.52
N THR A 97 43.62 2.41 -7.38
CA THR A 97 42.67 3.36 -7.96
C THR A 97 41.76 3.96 -6.87
N LEU A 98 41.28 3.11 -5.96
CA LEU A 98 40.46 3.52 -4.83
C LEU A 98 41.23 4.40 -3.84
N GLU A 99 42.43 3.99 -3.45
CA GLU A 99 43.31 4.78 -2.58
C GLU A 99 43.70 6.10 -3.25
N GLY A 100 43.99 6.11 -4.56
CA GLY A 100 44.31 7.34 -5.31
C GLY A 100 43.14 8.33 -5.38
N LEU A 101 41.89 7.83 -5.44
CA LEU A 101 40.69 8.67 -5.42
C LEU A 101 40.36 9.17 -4.01
N LEU A 102 40.58 8.35 -2.98
CA LEU A 102 40.37 8.72 -1.57
C LEU A 102 41.46 9.67 -1.04
N ARG A 103 42.71 9.56 -1.53
CA ARG A 103 43.85 10.43 -1.16
C ARG A 103 43.76 11.86 -1.66
N LYS A 104 42.74 12.24 -2.43
CA LYS A 104 42.48 13.65 -2.79
C LYS A 104 42.05 14.51 -1.59
N TYR A 105 41.92 13.92 -0.41
CA TYR A 105 41.82 14.63 0.86
C TYR A 105 43.06 14.34 1.70
N SER A 106 43.99 15.29 1.76
CA SER A 106 45.14 15.25 2.67
C SER A 106 44.81 16.11 3.89
N GLU A 107 44.80 15.53 5.09
CA GLU A 107 44.61 16.29 6.34
C GLU A 107 45.69 17.36 6.57
N GLY A 108 46.86 17.20 5.93
CA GLY A 108 47.99 18.13 6.01
C GLY A 108 48.02 19.20 4.90
N GLU A 109 47.06 19.21 3.96
CA GLU A 109 46.97 20.32 3.00
C GLU A 109 46.54 21.61 3.72
N PRO A 110 47.21 22.75 3.45
CA PRO A 110 46.90 24.01 4.12
C PRO A 110 45.46 24.41 3.81
N ARG A 111 44.60 24.35 4.84
CA ARG A 111 43.21 24.76 4.75
C ARG A 111 43.13 26.27 4.53
N VAL A 112 42.12 26.70 3.76
CA VAL A 112 41.71 28.11 3.71
C VAL A 112 41.50 28.59 5.16
N PRO A 113 42.06 29.73 5.58
CA PRO A 113 41.93 30.21 6.95
C PRO A 113 40.47 30.27 7.38
N ALA A 114 40.20 29.89 8.63
CA ALA A 114 38.87 29.94 9.21
C ALA A 114 38.35 31.39 9.22
N GLY A 115 37.48 31.70 8.25
CA GLY A 115 36.58 32.84 8.39
C GLY A 115 35.63 32.58 9.56
N ASN A 116 35.74 33.42 10.60
CA ASN A 116 34.77 33.67 11.68
C ASN A 116 34.79 32.83 12.97
N GLY A 117 35.94 32.26 13.38
CA GLY A 117 36.28 32.14 14.81
C GLY A 117 35.36 31.36 15.75
N LEU A 118 34.60 30.35 15.29
CA LEU A 118 33.78 29.51 16.17
C LEU A 118 34.14 28.03 16.04
N GLY A 119 34.38 27.38 17.18
CA GLY A 119 34.86 26.01 17.28
C GLY A 119 33.80 24.97 16.90
N SER A 120 34.07 24.20 15.85
CA SER A 120 33.28 23.02 15.50
C SER A 120 34.13 21.76 15.67
N GLY A 121 33.65 20.87 16.54
CA GLY A 121 34.36 19.72 17.08
C GLY A 121 34.63 18.56 16.12
N GLU A 122 35.60 17.75 16.56
CA GLU A 122 36.03 16.46 16.01
C GLU A 122 34.90 15.42 15.98
N TRP A 123 35.01 14.46 15.05
CA TRP A 123 34.10 13.32 14.98
C TRP A 123 34.86 12.01 14.71
N THR A 124 34.79 11.09 15.67
CA THR A 124 35.29 9.71 15.61
C THR A 124 34.30 8.74 14.94
N THR A 125 34.76 7.50 14.70
CA THR A 125 34.29 6.43 13.80
C THR A 125 33.21 5.48 14.38
N GLY A 126 32.45 4.75 13.52
CA GLY A 126 31.66 3.57 13.94
C GLY A 126 30.36 3.18 13.18
N ASP A 127 30.47 2.22 12.24
CA ASP A 127 29.62 1.12 11.68
C ASP A 127 28.09 0.84 11.77
N GLY A 128 27.62 0.03 10.79
CA GLY A 128 26.22 -0.27 10.37
C GLY A 128 25.53 -1.59 10.82
N PHE A 129 24.30 -1.81 10.28
CA PHE A 129 23.13 -2.36 11.00
C PHE A 129 22.58 -3.74 10.51
N LEU A 130 21.42 -3.98 9.87
CA LEU A 130 20.65 -5.22 10.22
C LEU A 130 20.90 -6.61 9.61
N GLY A 131 21.74 -6.80 8.61
CA GLY A 131 21.67 -8.05 7.83
C GLY A 131 22.15 -9.32 8.55
N ASP A 132 23.21 -9.21 9.36
CA ASP A 132 23.98 -10.35 9.90
C ASP A 132 24.13 -10.30 11.43
N LEU A 133 23.17 -9.72 12.11
CA LEU A 133 23.33 -9.43 13.53
C LEU A 133 22.98 -10.64 14.39
N ALA A 134 23.97 -11.14 15.14
CA ALA A 134 23.77 -12.01 16.28
C ALA A 134 22.67 -11.45 17.21
N PRO A 135 21.94 -12.28 17.98
CA PRO A 135 20.88 -11.82 18.88
C PRO A 135 21.32 -10.65 19.79
N GLU A 136 22.61 -10.59 20.17
CA GLU A 136 23.18 -9.47 20.92
C GLU A 136 23.20 -8.15 20.13
N LEU A 137 23.42 -8.21 18.82
CA LEU A 137 23.62 -7.06 17.93
C LEU A 137 22.27 -6.50 17.43
N VAL A 138 21.24 -7.37 17.28
CA VAL A 138 19.83 -6.95 17.17
C VAL A 138 19.36 -6.30 18.48
N GLY A 139 19.71 -6.88 19.64
CA GLY A 139 19.42 -6.29 20.95
C GLY A 139 20.16 -4.97 21.20
N ASN A 140 21.33 -4.75 20.60
CA ASN A 140 22.06 -3.49 20.69
C ASN A 140 21.41 -2.39 19.85
N LEU A 141 20.89 -2.71 18.66
CA LEU A 141 20.17 -1.68 17.93
C LEU A 141 18.74 -1.46 18.42
N ALA A 142 18.07 -2.50 18.90
CA ALA A 142 16.82 -2.35 19.65
C ALA A 142 16.99 -1.37 20.84
N ARG A 143 18.12 -1.47 21.58
CA ARG A 143 18.51 -0.50 22.63
C ARG A 143 18.91 0.88 22.08
N PHE A 144 19.47 0.96 20.87
CA PHE A 144 19.74 2.21 20.18
C PHE A 144 18.45 2.91 19.74
N ALA A 145 17.50 2.22 19.10
CA ALA A 145 16.19 2.72 18.69
C ALA A 145 15.29 3.07 19.89
N ALA A 146 15.34 2.29 20.99
CA ALA A 146 14.58 2.57 22.21
C ALA A 146 15.06 3.79 23.00
N ARG A 147 16.25 4.35 22.70
CA ARG A 147 16.72 5.63 23.25
C ARG A 147 16.19 6.85 22.47
N PHE A 148 15.33 6.64 21.47
CA PHE A 148 14.62 7.69 20.74
C PHE A 148 13.19 7.78 21.25
N ALA A 149 12.74 8.99 21.59
CA ALA A 149 11.34 9.27 21.96
C ALA A 149 10.41 9.26 20.72
N SER A 150 10.85 8.72 19.59
CA SER A 150 10.07 8.61 18.35
C SER A 150 10.55 7.43 17.49
N PRO A 151 9.66 6.64 16.86
CA PRO A 151 10.02 5.38 16.22
C PRO A 151 10.61 5.61 14.82
N ALA A 152 11.83 5.11 14.56
CA ALA A 152 12.51 5.22 13.27
C ALA A 152 12.35 3.91 12.45
N ALA A 153 12.06 4.05 11.15
CA ALA A 153 12.04 2.95 10.19
C ALA A 153 13.44 2.79 9.57
N LEU A 154 14.07 1.64 9.80
CA LEU A 154 15.32 1.25 9.16
C LEU A 154 15.08 -0.07 8.44
N LEU A 155 15.35 -0.12 7.12
CA LEU A 155 15.33 -1.34 6.31
C LEU A 155 13.95 -2.04 6.22
N GLY A 156 12.87 -1.28 6.06
CA GLY A 156 11.51 -1.81 5.90
C GLY A 156 10.89 -2.41 7.17
N GLY A 157 11.65 -2.41 8.28
CA GLY A 157 11.20 -2.76 9.62
C GLY A 157 11.04 -1.50 10.47
N LEU A 158 9.90 -1.39 11.15
CA LEU A 158 9.70 -0.34 12.15
C LEU A 158 10.00 -0.88 13.55
N PHE A 159 10.92 -0.23 14.26
CA PHE A 159 11.24 -0.53 15.65
C PHE A 159 10.35 0.28 16.59
N ILE A 160 9.64 -0.41 17.49
CA ILE A 160 8.67 0.27 18.35
C ILE A 160 8.99 0.02 19.82
N PRO A 161 9.53 1.04 20.53
CA PRO A 161 9.81 0.90 21.94
C PRO A 161 8.51 0.77 22.74
N ALA A 162 8.43 -0.27 23.57
CA ALA A 162 7.29 -0.50 24.44
C ALA A 162 7.44 0.32 25.74
N THR A 163 6.47 1.16 26.05
CA THR A 163 6.44 1.90 27.33
C THR A 163 5.89 1.07 28.50
N ASN A 164 5.27 -0.08 28.22
CA ASN A 164 4.62 -0.94 29.22
C ASN A 164 5.10 -2.40 29.08
N ARG A 165 5.33 -3.07 30.22
CA ARG A 165 5.85 -4.46 30.29
C ARG A 165 4.83 -5.52 29.90
N VAL A 166 3.53 -5.22 29.91
CA VAL A 166 2.45 -6.18 29.64
C VAL A 166 1.83 -5.95 28.27
N LYS A 167 1.53 -4.69 27.91
CA LYS A 167 0.88 -4.34 26.65
C LYS A 167 1.76 -3.41 25.83
N VAL A 168 1.99 -3.77 24.58
CA VAL A 168 2.67 -2.94 23.59
C VAL A 168 1.64 -2.46 22.57
N SER A 169 1.53 -1.16 22.38
CA SER A 169 0.63 -0.58 21.38
C SER A 169 1.16 0.74 20.86
N GLY A 170 0.83 1.09 19.62
CA GLY A 170 1.19 2.37 19.03
C GLY A 170 0.78 2.50 17.57
N SER A 171 1.13 3.62 16.96
CA SER A 171 1.01 3.83 15.51
C SER A 171 2.31 3.48 14.80
N VAL A 172 2.22 3.08 13.53
CA VAL A 172 3.38 2.83 12.67
C VAL A 172 3.73 4.13 11.94
N PRO A 173 4.83 4.86 12.26
CA PRO A 173 5.07 6.21 11.75
C PRO A 173 5.13 6.35 10.23
N SER A 174 5.54 5.31 9.50
CA SER A 174 5.56 5.30 8.03
C SER A 174 4.19 5.03 7.40
N LEU A 175 3.19 4.65 8.20
CA LEU A 175 1.82 4.36 7.80
C LEU A 175 0.89 5.00 8.83
N HIS A 176 0.60 6.30 8.66
CA HIS A 176 -0.16 7.11 9.63
C HIS A 176 -1.54 6.55 10.00
N ASN A 177 -2.11 5.69 9.15
CA ASN A 177 -3.37 5.01 9.38
C ASN A 177 -3.23 3.63 10.03
N LEU A 178 -2.03 3.07 10.21
CA LEU A 178 -1.78 1.76 10.82
C LEU A 178 -1.39 1.90 12.29
N SER A 179 -2.07 1.13 13.13
CA SER A 179 -1.83 0.97 14.55
C SER A 179 -1.71 -0.50 14.90
N TYR A 180 -1.10 -0.80 16.05
CA TYR A 180 -0.91 -2.16 16.49
C TYR A 180 -1.12 -2.30 18.00
N VAL A 181 -1.51 -3.49 18.43
CA VAL A 181 -1.68 -3.88 19.83
C VAL A 181 -1.22 -5.32 20.00
N TRP A 182 -0.35 -5.56 20.98
CA TRP A 182 0.10 -6.89 21.38
C TRP A 182 0.23 -6.94 22.91
N ASN A 183 -0.44 -7.89 23.56
CA ASN A 183 -0.19 -8.22 24.96
C ASN A 183 0.90 -9.30 25.01
N ARG A 184 1.98 -9.08 25.76
CA ARG A 184 3.18 -9.94 25.74
C ARG A 184 2.95 -11.35 26.26
N ASP A 185 1.88 -11.56 27.00
CA ASP A 185 1.38 -12.86 27.46
C ASP A 185 0.42 -13.54 26.46
N GLU A 186 0.10 -12.88 25.36
CA GLU A 186 -0.72 -13.42 24.27
C GLU A 186 0.11 -13.79 23.06
N THR A 187 -0.38 -14.79 22.31
CA THR A 187 0.18 -15.24 21.05
C THR A 187 -0.36 -14.47 19.85
N HIS A 188 -1.07 -13.36 20.05
CA HIS A 188 -1.73 -12.62 18.97
C HIS A 188 -1.28 -11.16 18.90
N LEU A 189 -0.94 -10.70 17.70
CA LEU A 189 -0.70 -9.30 17.37
C LEU A 189 -1.89 -8.78 16.56
N LEU A 190 -2.57 -7.76 17.08
CA LEU A 190 -3.63 -7.06 16.37
C LEU A 190 -3.03 -5.85 15.63
N LEU A 191 -3.15 -5.83 14.31
CA LEU A 191 -2.83 -4.70 13.45
C LEU A 191 -4.15 -4.07 13.00
N SER A 192 -4.39 -2.79 13.28
CA SER A 192 -5.58 -2.06 12.83
C SER A 192 -5.19 -0.93 11.90
N TYR A 193 -5.86 -0.77 10.76
CA TYR A 193 -5.69 0.41 9.92
C TYR A 193 -7.00 1.06 9.50
N ASN A 194 -6.99 2.37 9.28
CA ASN A 194 -8.11 3.08 8.69
C ASN A 194 -7.94 3.12 7.16
N GLY A 195 -8.85 2.48 6.43
CA GLY A 195 -8.90 2.53 4.97
C GLY A 195 -9.30 3.90 4.46
N ASP A 196 -9.06 4.14 3.17
CA ASP A 196 -9.48 5.37 2.48
C ASP A 196 -11.01 5.50 2.42
N ASP A 197 -11.74 4.40 2.64
CA ASP A 197 -13.19 4.35 2.78
C ASP A 197 -13.70 4.80 4.16
N GLY A 198 -12.79 5.23 5.05
CA GLY A 198 -13.09 5.63 6.42
C GLY A 198 -13.41 4.45 7.35
N LYS A 199 -13.33 3.19 6.88
CA LYS A 199 -13.52 2.02 7.74
C LYS A 199 -12.23 1.63 8.43
N ARG A 200 -12.38 1.08 9.63
CA ARG A 200 -11.28 0.49 10.37
C ARG A 200 -11.20 -1.01 10.05
N HIS A 201 -10.12 -1.40 9.40
CA HIS A 201 -9.78 -2.80 9.13
C HIS A 201 -8.85 -3.33 10.22
N SER A 202 -8.86 -4.64 10.43
CA SER A 202 -7.96 -5.29 11.38
C SER A 202 -7.45 -6.63 10.86
N LEU A 203 -6.20 -6.94 11.18
CA LEU A 203 -5.54 -8.22 10.92
C LEU A 203 -5.03 -8.76 12.26
N ILE A 204 -5.30 -10.05 12.52
CA ILE A 204 -4.75 -10.77 13.66
C ILE A 204 -3.63 -11.66 13.12
N ALA A 205 -2.42 -11.48 13.64
CA ALA A 205 -1.28 -12.33 13.37
C ALA A 205 -0.96 -13.21 14.59
N GLN A 206 -0.60 -14.46 14.35
CA GLN A 206 -0.29 -15.45 15.38
C GLN A 206 1.23 -15.60 15.56
N LEU A 207 1.69 -15.67 16.80
CA LEU A 207 3.09 -15.88 17.16
C LEU A 207 3.48 -17.35 16.93
N ASP A 208 4.52 -17.55 16.13
CA ASP A 208 5.17 -18.82 15.83
C ASP A 208 6.67 -18.67 16.11
N GLY A 209 7.12 -19.18 17.24
CA GLY A 209 8.45 -18.90 17.78
C GLY A 209 8.61 -17.42 18.14
N ASP A 210 9.51 -16.72 17.46
CA ASP A 210 9.74 -15.28 17.59
C ASP A 210 9.06 -14.46 16.48
N VAL A 211 8.28 -15.07 15.60
CA VAL A 211 7.71 -14.42 14.41
C VAL A 211 6.19 -14.41 14.46
N PHE A 212 5.58 -13.23 14.27
CA PHE A 212 4.14 -13.12 14.02
C PHE A 212 3.85 -13.38 12.55
N ARG A 213 2.96 -14.34 12.29
CA ARG A 213 2.49 -14.71 10.96
C ARG A 213 1.02 -14.38 10.78
N ASP A 214 0.65 -13.89 9.61
CA ASP A 214 -0.77 -13.66 9.27
C ASP A 214 -1.52 -14.98 8.99
N PRO A 215 -2.84 -14.96 8.71
CA PRO A 215 -3.61 -16.17 8.41
C PRO A 215 -3.16 -16.94 7.16
N SER A 216 -2.34 -16.33 6.29
CA SER A 216 -1.74 -17.01 5.13
C SER A 216 -0.38 -17.65 5.45
N GLY A 217 0.14 -17.47 6.66
CA GLY A 217 1.46 -17.97 7.10
C GLY A 217 2.62 -17.00 6.84
N LYS A 218 2.35 -15.80 6.30
CA LYS A 218 3.35 -14.80 5.96
C LYS A 218 3.81 -14.05 7.21
N ALA A 219 5.13 -13.89 7.38
CA ALA A 219 5.70 -13.11 8.48
C ALA A 219 5.35 -11.62 8.34
N VAL A 220 4.76 -11.04 9.38
CA VAL A 220 4.35 -9.62 9.42
C VAL A 220 5.02 -8.83 10.55
N ALA A 221 5.49 -9.51 11.60
CA ALA A 221 6.31 -8.90 12.64
C ALA A 221 7.23 -9.94 13.29
N ARG A 222 8.24 -9.49 14.03
CA ARG A 222 9.14 -10.33 14.84
C ARG A 222 9.31 -9.74 16.24
N VAL A 223 9.32 -10.61 17.25
CA VAL A 223 9.67 -10.31 18.63
C VAL A 223 11.18 -10.48 18.81
N LEU A 224 11.85 -9.44 19.28
CA LEU A 224 13.28 -9.47 19.57
C LEU A 224 13.56 -10.05 20.97
N PRO A 225 14.80 -10.51 21.27
CA PRO A 225 15.13 -11.06 22.59
C PRO A 225 14.84 -10.12 23.77
N ASP A 226 14.85 -8.80 23.53
CA ASP A 226 14.52 -7.78 24.52
C ASP A 226 13.02 -7.41 24.56
N GLN A 227 12.15 -8.26 23.99
CA GLN A 227 10.70 -8.10 23.95
C GLN A 227 10.24 -6.86 23.16
N GLN A 228 11.06 -6.38 22.22
CA GLN A 228 10.66 -5.35 21.26
C GLN A 228 10.00 -5.99 20.03
N LEU A 229 9.10 -5.23 19.40
CA LEU A 229 8.39 -5.65 18.20
C LEU A 229 8.96 -4.92 16.97
N VAL A 230 9.33 -5.69 15.94
CA VAL A 230 9.71 -5.17 14.62
C VAL A 230 8.61 -5.53 13.63
N ILE A 231 7.96 -4.52 13.05
CA ILE A 231 6.86 -4.71 12.11
C ILE A 231 7.38 -4.58 10.67
N GLN A 232 7.15 -5.58 9.83
CA GLN A 232 7.57 -5.59 8.42
C GLN A 232 6.51 -4.91 7.55
N VAL A 233 6.67 -3.61 7.34
CA VAL A 233 5.66 -2.75 6.69
C VAL A 233 5.32 -3.22 5.27
N ALA A 234 6.32 -3.70 4.52
CA ALA A 234 6.13 -4.22 3.16
C ALA A 234 5.32 -5.53 3.11
N ALA A 235 5.32 -6.33 4.18
CA ALA A 235 4.52 -7.55 4.25
C ALA A 235 3.04 -7.24 4.49
N ILE A 236 2.75 -6.13 5.16
CA ILE A 236 1.43 -5.66 5.57
C ILE A 236 0.70 -4.96 4.42
N SER A 237 1.39 -4.14 3.61
CA SER A 237 0.71 -3.25 2.65
C SER A 237 0.00 -3.98 1.49
N ALA A 238 0.51 -5.13 1.02
CA ALA A 238 -0.05 -5.78 -0.16
C ALA A 238 -1.34 -6.59 0.10
N GLU A 239 -1.51 -7.13 1.31
CA GLU A 239 -2.63 -8.02 1.67
C GLU A 239 -3.65 -7.35 2.60
N LEU A 240 -3.26 -6.34 3.37
CA LEU A 240 -4.23 -5.50 4.08
C LEU A 240 -4.94 -4.52 3.13
N MET A 241 -4.28 -4.02 2.07
CA MET A 241 -4.95 -3.24 1.01
C MET A 241 -5.79 -4.11 0.06
N GLN A 242 -5.64 -5.42 0.12
CA GLN A 242 -6.61 -6.32 -0.47
C GLN A 242 -7.76 -6.41 0.51
N ASP A 243 -8.80 -5.62 0.24
CA ASP A 243 -10.12 -5.70 0.85
C ASP A 243 -10.60 -7.17 0.79
N LYS A 244 -10.28 -7.97 1.83
CA LYS A 244 -10.57 -9.41 1.93
C LYS A 244 -12.04 -9.66 2.31
N GLU A 245 -12.81 -8.61 2.61
CA GLU A 245 -14.25 -8.75 2.55
C GLU A 245 -14.62 -9.01 1.08
N PRO A 246 -15.41 -10.06 0.78
CA PRO A 246 -15.88 -10.30 -0.57
C PRO A 246 -16.50 -9.00 -1.06
N LYS A 247 -15.91 -8.36 -2.08
CA LYS A 247 -16.49 -7.17 -2.68
C LYS A 247 -17.87 -7.55 -3.16
N LEU A 248 -18.88 -7.16 -2.38
CA LEU A 248 -20.25 -7.52 -2.65
C LEU A 248 -20.64 -6.92 -3.99
N CYS A 249 -20.15 -5.73 -4.31
CA CYS A 249 -20.41 -5.09 -5.59
C CYS A 249 -19.20 -5.17 -6.52
N PRO A 250 -19.41 -5.51 -7.81
CA PRO A 250 -18.40 -5.34 -8.83
C PRO A 250 -17.91 -3.89 -8.92
N THR A 251 -16.74 -3.72 -9.53
CA THR A 251 -16.24 -2.41 -9.92
C THR A 251 -17.17 -1.81 -10.98
N PRO A 252 -17.64 -0.55 -10.82
CA PRO A 252 -18.41 0.11 -11.86
C PRO A 252 -17.66 0.22 -13.18
N THR A 253 -18.40 0.12 -14.27
CA THR A 253 -17.93 0.25 -15.66
C THR A 253 -18.78 1.29 -16.38
N PRO A 254 -18.25 1.97 -17.42
CA PRO A 254 -19.05 2.91 -18.21
C PRO A 254 -20.35 2.25 -18.71
N ASP A 255 -21.47 2.93 -18.49
CA ASP A 255 -22.77 2.47 -18.97
C ASP A 255 -22.99 2.85 -20.44
N LYS A 256 -24.04 2.28 -21.06
CA LYS A 256 -24.36 2.50 -22.46
C LYS A 256 -24.82 3.96 -22.67
N PRO A 257 -24.27 4.66 -23.68
CA PRO A 257 -24.79 5.97 -24.05
C PRO A 257 -26.21 5.82 -24.60
N GLY A 258 -27.12 6.75 -24.24
CA GLY A 258 -28.45 6.82 -24.85
C GLY A 258 -29.59 7.28 -23.93
N ALA A 259 -29.40 7.25 -22.61
CA ALA A 259 -30.38 7.80 -21.68
C ALA A 259 -30.46 9.34 -21.80
N LYS A 260 -31.69 9.87 -21.71
CA LYS A 260 -31.90 11.32 -21.65
C LYS A 260 -31.38 11.84 -20.31
N ASP A 261 -30.96 13.11 -20.26
CA ASP A 261 -30.41 13.69 -19.02
C ASP A 261 -31.38 13.60 -17.84
N LYS A 262 -32.68 13.76 -18.10
CA LYS A 262 -33.71 13.60 -17.07
C LYS A 262 -33.75 12.19 -16.46
N ASP A 263 -33.55 11.15 -17.26
CA ASP A 263 -33.55 9.77 -16.76
C ASP A 263 -32.27 9.51 -15.95
N ARG A 264 -31.14 10.10 -16.37
CA ARG A 264 -29.87 10.07 -15.63
C ARG A 264 -29.94 10.84 -14.31
N ASP A 265 -30.70 11.94 -14.24
CA ASP A 265 -30.87 12.68 -12.99
C ASP A 265 -31.64 11.87 -11.94
N TYR A 266 -32.62 11.07 -12.38
CA TYR A 266 -33.30 10.13 -11.51
C TYR A 266 -32.39 8.96 -11.10
N GLU A 267 -31.59 8.43 -12.04
CA GLU A 267 -30.59 7.39 -11.78
C GLU A 267 -29.57 7.84 -10.71
N ASP A 268 -28.99 9.04 -10.85
CA ASP A 268 -28.07 9.64 -9.87
C ASP A 268 -28.72 9.76 -8.48
N TYR A 269 -30.00 10.14 -8.44
CA TYR A 269 -30.76 10.23 -7.18
C TYR A 269 -30.94 8.84 -6.53
N VAL A 270 -31.28 7.81 -7.32
CA VAL A 270 -31.37 6.42 -6.82
C VAL A 270 -30.00 5.94 -6.30
N MET A 271 -28.92 6.19 -7.03
CA MET A 271 -27.56 5.81 -6.62
C MET A 271 -27.17 6.44 -5.27
N ARG A 272 -27.47 7.73 -5.07
CA ARG A 272 -27.25 8.41 -3.78
C ARG A 272 -28.15 7.89 -2.67
N PHE A 273 -29.39 7.54 -2.99
CA PHE A 273 -30.30 6.93 -2.01
C PHE A 273 -29.79 5.56 -1.55
N VAL A 274 -29.28 4.75 -2.48
CA VAL A 274 -28.79 3.38 -2.20
C VAL A 274 -27.42 3.40 -1.50
N ASN A 275 -26.53 4.28 -1.93
CA ASN A 275 -25.14 4.39 -1.47
C ASN A 275 -24.80 5.87 -1.15
N PRO A 276 -25.27 6.43 -0.03
CA PRO A 276 -25.14 7.86 0.26
C PRO A 276 -23.69 8.34 0.39
N ASP A 277 -22.80 7.48 0.90
CA ASP A 277 -21.40 7.83 1.14
C ASP A 277 -20.53 7.67 -0.12
N ASN A 278 -20.92 6.78 -1.04
CA ASN A 278 -20.12 6.41 -2.21
C ASN A 278 -21.01 5.89 -3.35
N PRO A 279 -21.83 6.75 -3.97
CA PRO A 279 -22.70 6.37 -5.07
C PRO A 279 -21.89 6.00 -6.31
N THR A 280 -22.44 5.14 -7.16
CA THR A 280 -21.84 4.89 -8.47
C THR A 280 -21.80 6.20 -9.28
N PRO A 281 -20.68 6.55 -9.94
CA PRO A 281 -20.58 7.81 -10.68
C PRO A 281 -21.57 7.88 -11.85
N ARG A 282 -22.08 9.07 -12.16
CA ARG A 282 -22.97 9.30 -13.31
C ARG A 282 -22.37 8.73 -14.60
N GLY A 283 -23.18 7.97 -15.34
CA GLY A 283 -22.76 7.32 -16.59
C GLY A 283 -21.92 6.06 -16.39
N PHE A 284 -21.85 5.54 -15.16
CA PHE A 284 -21.33 4.22 -14.85
C PHE A 284 -22.44 3.36 -14.27
N GLY A 285 -22.34 2.05 -14.48
CA GLY A 285 -23.16 1.04 -13.84
C GLY A 285 -22.30 -0.15 -13.44
N VAL A 286 -22.90 -1.19 -12.86
CA VAL A 286 -22.22 -2.46 -12.55
C VAL A 286 -22.65 -3.55 -13.52
N GLN A 287 -21.71 -4.43 -13.87
CA GLN A 287 -21.96 -5.53 -14.80
C GLN A 287 -21.74 -6.88 -14.12
N LEU A 288 -22.68 -7.80 -14.35
CA LEU A 288 -22.53 -9.22 -13.99
C LEU A 288 -22.60 -10.07 -15.25
N LEU A 289 -21.82 -11.15 -15.30
CA LEU A 289 -21.84 -12.09 -16.42
C LEU A 289 -23.02 -13.03 -16.28
N ASN A 290 -23.81 -13.17 -17.35
CA ASN A 290 -24.93 -14.11 -17.38
C ASN A 290 -24.47 -15.52 -17.79
N PRO A 291 -24.46 -16.50 -16.86
CA PRO A 291 -23.98 -17.86 -17.18
C PRO A 291 -24.86 -18.57 -18.21
N LEU A 292 -26.16 -18.26 -18.26
CA LEU A 292 -27.11 -18.88 -19.19
C LEU A 292 -27.03 -18.30 -20.61
N GLN A 293 -26.28 -17.21 -20.81
CA GLN A 293 -26.10 -16.57 -22.11
C GLN A 293 -24.63 -16.53 -22.53
N GLY A 294 -23.84 -17.54 -22.14
CA GLY A 294 -22.43 -17.65 -22.52
C GLY A 294 -21.56 -16.54 -21.94
N GLY A 295 -21.88 -16.06 -20.73
CA GLY A 295 -21.13 -15.02 -20.04
C GLY A 295 -21.37 -13.60 -20.57
N LYS A 296 -22.44 -13.36 -21.34
CA LYS A 296 -22.78 -11.99 -21.78
C LYS A 296 -22.99 -11.06 -20.58
N PRO A 297 -22.42 -9.84 -20.59
CA PRO A 297 -22.60 -8.90 -19.49
C PRO A 297 -24.05 -8.39 -19.43
N VAL A 298 -24.56 -8.27 -18.21
CA VAL A 298 -25.86 -7.69 -17.88
C VAL A 298 -25.63 -6.49 -16.96
N ASN A 299 -26.15 -5.35 -17.37
CA ASN A 299 -26.00 -4.09 -16.65
C ASN A 299 -27.05 -3.96 -15.54
N PHE A 300 -26.61 -3.31 -14.47
CA PHE A 300 -27.40 -2.75 -13.40
C PHE A 300 -26.86 -1.34 -13.16
N ASP A 301 -27.72 -0.42 -12.73
CA ASP A 301 -27.32 0.98 -12.58
C ASP A 301 -26.49 1.14 -11.31
N ASP A 302 -26.79 0.38 -10.25
CA ASP A 302 -25.98 0.37 -9.03
C ASP A 302 -25.92 -1.01 -8.36
N CYS A 303 -25.05 -1.12 -7.35
CA CYS A 303 -25.06 -2.19 -6.38
C CYS A 303 -24.85 -1.63 -4.98
N GLN A 304 -25.71 -2.01 -4.05
CA GLN A 304 -25.66 -1.56 -2.67
C GLN A 304 -24.41 -2.11 -1.98
N ARG A 305 -23.43 -1.25 -1.67
CA ARG A 305 -22.08 -1.64 -1.22
C ARG A 305 -22.08 -2.51 0.04
N LYS A 306 -23.04 -2.27 0.94
CA LYS A 306 -23.16 -2.96 2.24
C LYS A 306 -23.78 -4.36 2.15
N THR A 307 -24.59 -4.63 1.13
CA THR A 307 -25.46 -5.83 1.08
C THR A 307 -25.30 -6.64 -0.21
N GLY A 308 -24.72 -6.07 -1.26
CA GLY A 308 -24.58 -6.71 -2.57
C GLY A 308 -25.88 -6.77 -3.37
N VAL A 309 -26.91 -6.03 -2.96
CA VAL A 309 -28.19 -5.92 -3.67
C VAL A 309 -27.98 -5.18 -4.97
N MET A 310 -28.44 -5.75 -6.08
CA MET A 310 -28.32 -5.17 -7.41
C MET A 310 -29.50 -4.22 -7.67
N VAL A 311 -29.23 -3.07 -8.27
CA VAL A 311 -30.21 -1.98 -8.40
C VAL A 311 -30.36 -1.53 -9.85
N ASP A 312 -31.60 -1.26 -10.24
CA ASP A 312 -31.97 -0.71 -11.55
C ASP A 312 -32.99 0.43 -11.34
N ALA A 313 -32.77 1.56 -12.00
CA ALA A 313 -33.54 2.79 -11.89
C ALA A 313 -34.39 3.00 -13.16
N LYS A 314 -35.71 3.02 -12.97
CA LYS A 314 -36.68 3.22 -14.05
C LYS A 314 -37.20 4.66 -14.02
N GLY A 315 -36.76 5.45 -15.00
CA GLY A 315 -37.04 6.89 -15.14
C GLY A 315 -38.51 7.26 -15.37
N THR A 316 -38.75 8.54 -15.71
CA THR A 316 -40.07 9.20 -15.63
C THR A 316 -41.04 8.97 -16.79
N THR A 317 -40.82 7.94 -17.62
CA THR A 317 -41.65 7.67 -18.80
C THR A 317 -42.42 6.36 -18.75
N TYR A 318 -42.17 5.52 -17.74
CA TYR A 318 -42.71 4.17 -17.69
C TYR A 318 -44.23 4.13 -17.50
N THR A 319 -44.86 5.09 -16.82
CA THR A 319 -46.33 5.13 -16.72
C THR A 319 -46.96 5.24 -18.09
N LYS A 320 -46.43 6.15 -18.93
CA LYS A 320 -46.92 6.35 -20.30
C LYS A 320 -46.61 5.12 -21.16
N LEU A 321 -45.38 4.62 -21.09
CA LEU A 321 -44.94 3.46 -21.87
C LEU A 321 -45.66 2.16 -21.51
N LEU A 322 -46.22 2.05 -20.30
CA LEU A 322 -47.02 0.92 -19.88
C LEU A 322 -48.54 1.15 -20.06
N ALA A 323 -48.99 2.33 -20.48
CA ALA A 323 -50.42 2.64 -20.66
C ALA A 323 -50.95 2.43 -22.11
N VAL A 324 -50.09 2.45 -23.13
CA VAL A 324 -50.45 2.38 -24.56
C VAL A 324 -50.72 0.94 -25.06
N LYS A 325 -51.98 0.49 -24.99
CA LYS A 325 -52.39 -0.92 -25.24
C LYS A 325 -51.81 -1.63 -26.48
N HIS A 326 -51.56 -0.95 -27.60
CA HIS A 326 -51.07 -1.60 -28.84
C HIS A 326 -49.54 -1.66 -29.00
N GLU A 327 -48.80 -0.78 -28.31
CA GLU A 327 -47.32 -0.78 -28.30
C GLU A 327 -46.75 -1.36 -26.99
N ASN A 328 -47.57 -1.49 -25.95
CA ASN A 328 -47.21 -1.96 -24.61
C ASN A 328 -46.65 -3.38 -24.56
N PHE A 329 -47.08 -4.27 -25.46
CA PHE A 329 -46.59 -5.64 -25.46
C PHE A 329 -45.07 -5.68 -25.66
N GLU A 330 -44.50 -4.70 -26.35
CA GLU A 330 -43.06 -4.59 -26.48
C GLU A 330 -42.37 -4.14 -25.19
N VAL A 331 -42.94 -3.17 -24.46
CA VAL A 331 -42.34 -2.63 -23.23
C VAL A 331 -42.43 -3.66 -22.11
N GLU A 332 -43.59 -4.28 -21.92
CA GLU A 332 -43.79 -5.35 -20.94
C GLU A 332 -42.85 -6.53 -21.23
N ARG A 333 -42.81 -7.01 -22.48
CA ARG A 333 -41.88 -8.07 -22.90
C ARG A 333 -40.41 -7.67 -22.73
N LYS A 334 -40.05 -6.40 -22.96
CA LYS A 334 -38.68 -5.90 -22.74
C LYS A 334 -38.32 -5.89 -21.25
N LEU A 335 -39.25 -5.49 -20.38
CA LEU A 335 -39.07 -5.54 -18.93
C LEU A 335 -38.93 -6.99 -18.44
N GLU A 336 -39.83 -7.90 -18.83
CA GLU A 336 -39.71 -9.32 -18.49
C GLU A 336 -38.40 -9.92 -19.00
N ALA A 337 -38.01 -9.63 -20.24
CA ALA A 337 -36.75 -10.09 -20.80
C ALA A 337 -35.54 -9.52 -20.05
N GLN A 338 -35.60 -8.27 -19.57
CA GLN A 338 -34.56 -7.67 -18.73
C GLN A 338 -34.51 -8.34 -17.36
N ALA A 339 -35.66 -8.53 -16.70
CA ALA A 339 -35.79 -9.22 -15.43
C ALA A 339 -35.18 -10.62 -15.50
N LYS A 340 -35.55 -11.42 -16.50
CA LYS A 340 -35.00 -12.76 -16.73
C LYS A 340 -33.48 -12.76 -16.85
N ARG A 341 -32.91 -11.80 -17.60
CA ARG A 341 -31.45 -11.68 -17.75
C ARG A 341 -30.77 -11.31 -16.45
N GLN A 342 -31.33 -10.35 -15.70
CA GLN A 342 -30.78 -9.87 -14.44
C GLN A 342 -30.86 -10.92 -13.33
N VAL A 343 -31.98 -11.65 -13.20
CA VAL A 343 -32.11 -12.77 -12.26
C VAL A 343 -31.05 -13.85 -12.54
N SER A 344 -30.85 -14.18 -13.82
CA SER A 344 -29.84 -15.17 -14.23
C SER A 344 -28.41 -14.70 -13.93
N ALA A 345 -28.10 -13.43 -14.21
CA ALA A 345 -26.78 -12.84 -13.96
C ALA A 345 -26.52 -12.57 -12.47
N GLY A 346 -27.56 -12.32 -11.68
CA GLY A 346 -27.49 -12.03 -10.26
C GLY A 346 -27.04 -13.21 -9.41
N GLN A 347 -27.12 -14.45 -9.93
CA GLN A 347 -26.63 -15.66 -9.23
C GLN A 347 -27.13 -15.76 -7.77
N GLY A 348 -28.41 -15.40 -7.54
CA GLY A 348 -29.04 -15.44 -6.21
C GLY A 348 -28.92 -14.14 -5.40
N ARG A 349 -28.24 -13.11 -5.90
CA ARG A 349 -28.24 -11.77 -5.29
C ARG A 349 -29.64 -11.15 -5.34
N PRO A 350 -30.09 -10.45 -4.28
CA PRO A 350 -31.35 -9.72 -4.34
C PRO A 350 -31.27 -8.59 -5.38
N ILE A 351 -32.39 -8.33 -6.05
CA ILE A 351 -32.51 -7.30 -7.09
C ILE A 351 -33.65 -6.37 -6.72
N ILE A 352 -33.43 -5.06 -6.81
CA ILE A 352 -34.45 -4.04 -6.60
C ILE A 352 -34.55 -3.16 -7.85
N TRP A 353 -35.77 -2.94 -8.32
CA TRP A 353 -36.08 -1.95 -9.35
C TRP A 353 -36.80 -0.76 -8.73
N PHE A 354 -36.18 0.42 -8.80
CA PHE A 354 -36.78 1.66 -8.33
C PHE A 354 -37.45 2.42 -9.49
N PHE A 355 -38.74 2.68 -9.37
CA PHE A 355 -39.49 3.47 -10.35
C PHE A 355 -39.74 4.89 -9.86
N ALA A 356 -39.51 5.86 -10.75
CA ALA A 356 -39.78 7.27 -10.48
C ALA A 356 -41.28 7.59 -10.42
N GLU A 357 -42.13 6.69 -10.94
CA GLU A 357 -43.56 6.89 -11.07
C GLU A 357 -44.35 5.77 -10.39
N LYS A 358 -45.23 6.12 -9.44
CA LYS A 358 -45.98 5.16 -8.63
C LYS A 358 -46.80 4.16 -9.46
N LYS A 359 -47.54 4.65 -10.46
CA LYS A 359 -48.37 3.80 -11.33
C LYS A 359 -47.54 2.81 -12.16
N ALA A 360 -46.32 3.20 -12.55
CA ALA A 360 -45.41 2.30 -13.24
C ALA A 360 -44.89 1.21 -12.30
N ALA A 361 -44.55 1.56 -11.06
CA ALA A 361 -44.13 0.60 -10.03
C ALA A 361 -45.22 -0.45 -9.77
N GLU A 362 -46.45 -0.02 -9.51
CA GLU A 362 -47.60 -0.91 -9.26
C GLU A 362 -47.83 -1.88 -10.43
N LYS A 363 -47.72 -1.40 -11.67
CA LYS A 363 -47.87 -2.25 -12.85
C LYS A 363 -46.69 -3.20 -13.05
N ALA A 364 -45.47 -2.75 -12.79
CA ALA A 364 -44.28 -3.59 -12.86
C ALA A 364 -44.28 -4.67 -11.78
N GLU A 365 -44.79 -4.40 -10.59
CA GLU A 365 -44.95 -5.39 -9.52
C GLU A 365 -45.87 -6.54 -9.96
N ILE A 366 -47.00 -6.22 -10.58
CA ILE A 366 -47.91 -7.24 -11.15
C ILE A 366 -47.23 -8.02 -12.27
N LEU A 367 -46.56 -7.32 -13.19
CA LEU A 367 -45.89 -7.92 -14.35
C LEU A 367 -44.77 -8.87 -13.92
N LEU A 368 -44.01 -8.51 -12.90
CA LEU A 368 -42.79 -9.20 -12.50
C LEU A 368 -42.97 -10.14 -11.30
N LYS A 369 -44.21 -10.41 -10.88
CA LYS A 369 -44.53 -11.24 -9.71
C LYS A 369 -43.87 -12.62 -9.67
N GLU A 370 -43.54 -13.18 -10.84
CA GLU A 370 -42.90 -14.51 -10.98
C GLU A 370 -41.35 -14.44 -10.90
N TYR A 371 -40.78 -13.24 -10.83
CA TYR A 371 -39.34 -13.01 -10.72
C TYR A 371 -38.98 -12.57 -9.29
N PRO A 372 -37.82 -12.98 -8.75
CA PRO A 372 -37.34 -12.54 -7.44
C PRO A 372 -36.76 -11.11 -7.51
N ILE A 373 -37.52 -10.17 -8.05
CA ILE A 373 -37.17 -8.75 -8.16
C ILE A 373 -38.15 -7.97 -7.29
N ARG A 374 -37.62 -7.20 -6.33
CA ARG A 374 -38.44 -6.28 -5.54
C ARG A 374 -38.66 -5.01 -6.35
N VAL A 375 -39.90 -4.59 -6.49
CA VAL A 375 -40.26 -3.34 -7.17
C VAL A 375 -40.57 -2.30 -6.11
N GLU A 376 -39.97 -1.12 -6.22
CA GLU A 376 -40.12 -0.04 -5.27
C GLU A 376 -40.47 1.25 -6.01
N PHE A 377 -41.37 2.04 -5.41
CA PHE A 377 -41.60 3.41 -5.84
C PHE A 377 -40.72 4.35 -5.01
N LEU A 378 -39.85 5.11 -5.68
CA LEU A 378 -39.06 6.15 -5.04
C LEU A 378 -39.44 7.50 -5.62
N TYR A 379 -40.14 8.31 -4.83
CA TYR A 379 -40.59 9.62 -5.27
C TYR A 379 -39.40 10.50 -5.68
N TRP A 380 -39.52 11.09 -6.86
CA TRP A 380 -38.56 12.03 -7.41
C TRP A 380 -39.29 13.13 -8.18
N ARG A 381 -38.71 14.34 -8.16
CA ARG A 381 -39.09 15.45 -9.01
C ARG A 381 -37.82 16.12 -9.53
N GLU A 382 -37.94 16.77 -10.67
CA GLU A 382 -36.85 17.51 -11.29
C GLU A 382 -36.24 18.50 -10.30
N GLY A 383 -34.90 18.50 -10.21
CA GLY A 383 -34.13 19.30 -9.26
C GLY A 383 -33.88 18.66 -7.89
N MET A 384 -34.47 17.50 -7.57
CA MET A 384 -34.03 16.71 -6.41
C MET A 384 -32.65 16.11 -6.69
N LYS A 385 -31.72 16.32 -5.75
CA LYS A 385 -30.33 15.85 -5.79
C LYS A 385 -30.13 14.69 -4.84
#